data_AF-A0A8J7U0M1-F1
#
_entry.id   AF-A0A8J7U0M1-F1
#
_cell.length_a   1.000
_cell.length_b   1.000
_cell.length_c   1.000
_cell.angle_alpha   90.00
_cell.angle_beta   90.00
_cell.angle_gamma   90.00
#
_symmetry.space_group_name_H-M   'P 1'
#
loop_
_entity.id
_entity.type
_entity.pdbx_description
1 polymer ?
#
loop_
_entity_poly.entity_id
_entity_poly.type
_entity_poly.pdbx_seq_one_letter_code
_entity_poly.pdbx_strand_id
1 'polypeptide(L)' 'MDDDEVFAACTTLRRELADSLASLTPTQWQKPSLCAGWTVRVVVGHLLAALTGSLGEFAIA' A
#
# COMPACT_ATOMS: atom_id res chain seq x y z
N MET A 1 -10.84 12.85 17.85
CA MET A 1 -10.97 12.36 16.47
C MET A 1 -12.41 12.29 16.09
N ASP A 2 -12.87 13.40 15.54
CA ASP A 2 -13.99 13.41 14.60
C ASP A 2 -13.54 12.86 13.24
N ASP A 3 -14.49 12.71 12.32
CA ASP A 3 -14.26 12.13 11.00
C ASP A 3 -13.32 12.99 10.13
N ASP A 4 -13.33 14.32 10.29
CA ASP A 4 -12.47 15.23 9.54
C ASP A 4 -11.01 15.06 9.98
N GLU A 5 -10.77 14.91 11.29
CA GLU A 5 -9.46 14.61 11.85
C GLU A 5 -8.93 13.26 11.34
N VAL A 6 -9.78 12.22 11.32
CA VAL A 6 -9.44 10.90 10.77
C VAL A 6 -9.09 11.00 9.28
N PHE A 7 -9.90 11.72 8.50
CA PHE A 7 -9.70 11.83 7.07
C PHE A 7 -8.42 12.61 6.72
N ALA A 8 -8.14 13.68 7.45
CA ALA A 8 -6.89 14.44 7.33
C ALA A 8 -5.67 13.56 7.64
N ALA A 9 -5.72 12.78 8.72
CA ALA A 9 -4.65 11.86 9.08
C ALA A 9 -4.43 10.78 8.00
N CYS A 10 -5.50 10.15 7.50
CA CYS A 10 -5.43 9.16 6.43
C CYS A 10 -4.80 9.74 5.16
N THR A 11 -5.14 10.98 4.84
CA THR A 11 -4.64 11.68 3.65
C THR A 11 -3.15 11.96 3.75
N THR A 12 -2.66 12.35 4.93
CA THR A 12 -1.22 12.52 5.21
C THR A 12 -0.48 11.19 5.13
N LEU A 13 -0.95 10.17 5.83
CA LEU A 13 -0.31 8.85 5.85
C LEU A 13 -0.23 8.19 4.46
N ARG A 14 -1.25 8.38 3.62
CA ARG A 14 -1.22 7.88 2.24
C ARG A 14 -0.14 8.55 1.38
N ARG A 15 0.11 9.85 1.58
CA ARG A 15 1.19 10.56 0.87
C ARG A 15 2.56 10.12 1.36
N GLU A 16 2.77 10.04 2.66
CA GLU A 16 4.04 9.56 3.24
C GLU A 16 4.36 8.12 2.81
N LEU A 17 3.34 7.27 2.74
CA LEU A 17 3.47 5.93 2.19
C LEU A 17 3.87 5.98 0.71
N ALA A 18 3.20 6.80 -0.11
CA ALA A 18 3.53 6.93 -1.53
C ALA A 18 4.97 7.42 -1.76
N ASP A 19 5.43 8.41 -1.00
CA ASP A 19 6.80 8.92 -1.07
C ASP A 19 7.83 7.85 -0.68
N SER A 20 7.54 7.08 0.37
CA SER A 20 8.38 5.96 0.79
C SER A 20 8.47 4.89 -0.30
N LEU A 21 7.34 4.53 -0.92
CA LEU A 21 7.27 3.53 -1.99
C LEU A 21 7.96 4.00 -3.27
N ALA A 22 7.90 5.29 -3.60
CA ALA A 22 8.58 5.87 -4.75
C ALA A 22 10.11 5.77 -4.66
N SER A 23 10.66 5.71 -3.44
CA SER A 23 12.10 5.55 -3.20
C SER A 23 12.62 4.10 -3.40
N LEU A 24 11.72 3.12 -3.52
CA LEU A 24 12.12 1.71 -3.59
C LEU A 24 12.62 1.33 -4.99
N THR A 25 13.80 0.70 -5.02
CA THR A 25 14.35 0.08 -6.23
C THR A 25 13.55 -1.15 -6.66
N PRO A 26 13.60 -1.55 -7.95
CA PRO A 26 12.93 -2.75 -8.43
C PRO A 26 13.27 -4.03 -7.63
N THR A 27 14.52 -4.17 -7.18
CA THR A 27 14.95 -5.31 -6.36
C THR A 27 14.32 -5.27 -4.96
N GLN A 28 14.14 -4.08 -4.37
CA GLN A 28 13.49 -3.96 -3.06
C GLN A 28 12.00 -4.31 -3.12
N TRP A 29 11.32 -4.00 -4.21
CA TRP A 29 9.92 -4.41 -4.44
C TRP A 29 9.71 -5.93 -4.38
N GLN A 30 10.72 -6.70 -4.77
CA GLN A 30 10.68 -8.16 -4.77
C GLN A 30 11.15 -8.80 -3.47
N LYS A 31 11.60 -8.02 -2.46
CA LYS A 31 12.01 -8.57 -1.17
C LYS A 31 10.82 -9.17 -0.41
N PRO A 32 11.03 -10.26 0.36
CA PRO A 32 10.04 -10.76 1.30
C PRO A 32 9.61 -9.68 2.29
N SER A 33 8.30 -9.61 2.55
CA SER A 33 7.70 -8.76 3.56
C SER A 33 7.57 -9.52 4.89
N LEU A 34 7.04 -8.84 5.92
CA LEU A 34 6.66 -9.46 7.18
C LEU A 34 5.37 -10.30 7.07
N CYS A 35 4.57 -10.07 6.02
CA CYS A 35 3.45 -10.94 5.70
C CYS A 35 4.01 -12.22 5.05
N ALA A 36 3.83 -13.35 5.72
CA ALA A 36 4.39 -14.62 5.28
C ALA A 36 3.98 -14.95 3.83
N GLY A 37 4.97 -15.28 3.00
CA GLY A 37 4.77 -15.62 1.60
C GLY A 37 4.54 -14.42 0.66
N TRP A 38 4.54 -13.19 1.16
CA TRP A 38 4.29 -12.00 0.34
C TRP A 38 5.55 -11.17 0.17
N THR A 39 5.77 -10.65 -1.04
CA THR A 39 6.79 -9.61 -1.27
C THR A 39 6.25 -8.24 -0.88
N VAL A 40 7.13 -7.23 -0.81
CA VAL A 40 6.73 -5.83 -0.62
C VAL A 40 5.68 -5.41 -1.65
N ARG A 41 5.84 -5.82 -2.92
CA ARG A 41 4.86 -5.54 -3.99
C ARG A 41 3.47 -6.09 -3.68
N VAL A 42 3.38 -7.33 -3.20
CA VAL A 42 2.08 -7.97 -2.89
C VAL A 42 1.41 -7.27 -1.70
N VAL A 43 2.16 -6.92 -0.64
CA VAL A 43 1.61 -6.21 0.52
C VAL A 43 1.07 -4.83 0.12
N VAL A 44 1.86 -4.03 -0.59
CA VAL A 44 1.42 -2.71 -1.06
C VAL A 44 0.16 -2.85 -1.90
N GLY A 45 0.15 -3.87 -2.74
CA GLY A 45 -1.00 -4.23 -3.51
C GLY A 45 -2.29 -4.50 -2.74
N HIS A 46 -2.17 -5.33 -1.72
CA HIS A 46 -3.25 -5.62 -0.79
C HIS A 46 -3.79 -4.35 -0.11
N LEU A 47 -2.92 -3.41 0.27
CA LEU A 47 -3.35 -2.13 0.85
C LEU A 47 -4.14 -1.27 -0.14
N LEU A 48 -3.75 -1.28 -1.43
CA LEU A 48 -4.42 -0.51 -2.47
C LEU A 48 -5.76 -1.13 -2.90
N ALA A 49 -5.89 -2.46 -2.87
CA ALA A 49 -7.14 -3.14 -3.23
C ALA A 49 -8.33 -2.71 -2.37
N ALA A 50 -8.10 -2.36 -1.10
CA ALA A 50 -9.12 -1.83 -0.20
C ALA A 50 -9.60 -0.41 -0.60
N LEU A 51 -8.81 0.33 -1.38
CA LEU A 51 -9.11 1.70 -1.82
C LEU A 51 -9.84 1.71 -3.18
N THR A 52 -9.57 0.74 -4.05
CA THR A 52 -10.09 0.72 -5.43
C THR A 52 -11.38 -0.09 -5.59
N GLY A 53 -11.83 -0.81 -4.57
CA GLY A 53 -13.18 -1.38 -4.53
C GLY A 53 -13.34 -2.80 -5.07
N SER A 54 -12.28 -3.50 -5.49
CA SER A 54 -12.31 -4.97 -5.60
C SER A 54 -10.90 -5.59 -5.64
N LEU A 55 -10.75 -6.77 -5.01
CA LEU A 55 -9.54 -7.60 -5.11
C LEU A 55 -9.30 -8.18 -6.52
N GLY A 56 -10.32 -8.15 -7.39
CA GLY A 56 -10.30 -8.78 -8.72
C GLY A 56 -9.35 -8.11 -9.71
N GLU A 57 -9.18 -6.79 -9.63
CA GLU A 57 -8.20 -6.06 -10.46
C GLU A 57 -6.76 -6.28 -9.98
N PHE A 58 -6.56 -6.69 -8.72
CA PHE A 58 -5.23 -6.86 -8.14
C PHE A 58 -4.57 -8.20 -8.52
N ALA A 59 -5.36 -9.23 -8.82
CA ALA A 59 -4.83 -10.57 -9.13
C ALA A 59 -4.21 -10.71 -10.54
N ILE A 60 -4.34 -9.68 -11.39
CA ILE A 60 -3.94 -9.70 -12.81
C ILE A 60 -2.65 -8.87 -13.05
N ALA A 61 -2.14 -8.16 -12.04
CA ALA A 61 -0.94 -7.32 -12.11
C ALA A 61 0.31 -7.98 -11.48
#